data_AF-A0A1G6Q441-F1
#
_entry.id   AF-A0A1G6Q441-F1
#
_cell.length_a   1.000
_cell.length_b   1.000
_cell.length_c   1.000
_cell.angle_alpha   90.00
_cell.angle_beta   90.00
_cell.angle_gamma   90.00
#
_symmetry.space_group_name_H-M   'P 1'
#
loop_
_entity.id
_entity.type
_entity.pdbx_description
1 polymer ?
#
loop_
_entity_poly.entity_id
_entity_poly.type
_entity_poly.pdbx_seq_one_letter_code
_entity_poly.pdbx_strand_id
1 'polypeptide(L)'
;MAFKSAHYVFEGEIKAEQPLATCSAALKEAEERVRGKNSPTPVPFINTAAGRRLMFPATGIRGKLRRALRDVLRENLILRTGNEKPLSLNEHYLLTLGGVKGGEATDKSSVSQEAEWRKNNVLLSLFGAGDAGFLGMVHGRLAVGNAICESVSSPVVFSGARTDDLYRDRGQIEFLSAADVEALIAQAEGNRDASAIKGQIRALDKERKAARAEKNADRVTQLTQEIERLEAEVKGVKEEAGVKNSVGMPLAGWEAIPAGAVMLQRFILNNASFEELGALLAALDQFSLMPTLGAHFAAGCGLVSARWEVFKVSPGVGKVSQGVLVLEPFSGALTVEAPQGSELFLARKAFQEYLGSEHFNLSVPSV
;
A
#
# COMPACT_ATOMS: atom_id res chain seq x y z
N MET A 1 -20.16 -31.43 -16.39
CA MET A 1 -18.94 -31.22 -17.20
C MET A 1 -17.93 -30.53 -16.30
N ALA A 2 -16.79 -31.16 -16.01
CA ALA A 2 -15.70 -30.48 -15.30
C ALA A 2 -15.08 -29.46 -16.26
N PHE A 3 -15.25 -28.17 -16.00
CA PHE A 3 -14.66 -27.13 -16.83
C PHE A 3 -13.14 -27.16 -16.67
N LYS A 4 -12.43 -27.24 -17.81
CA LYS A 4 -10.97 -27.24 -17.87
C LYS A 4 -10.48 -25.83 -17.50
N SER A 5 -9.47 -25.75 -16.65
CA SER A 5 -8.84 -24.48 -16.26
C SER A 5 -8.30 -23.71 -17.48
N ALA A 6 -8.33 -22.38 -17.42
CA ALA A 6 -7.96 -21.50 -18.53
C ALA A 6 -7.09 -20.31 -18.07
N HIS A 7 -6.37 -19.69 -19.01
CA HIS A 7 -5.64 -18.44 -18.74
C HIS A 7 -6.48 -17.25 -19.19
N TYR A 8 -6.60 -16.24 -18.34
CA TYR A 8 -7.27 -14.98 -18.67
C TYR A 8 -6.29 -13.82 -18.58
N VAL A 9 -6.40 -12.87 -19.50
CA VAL A 9 -5.63 -11.63 -19.49
C VAL A 9 -6.59 -10.47 -19.49
N PHE A 10 -6.40 -9.54 -18.56
CA PHE A 10 -7.14 -8.30 -18.47
C PHE A 10 -6.19 -7.22 -18.95
N GLU A 11 -6.53 -6.53 -20.02
CA GLU A 11 -5.70 -5.46 -20.57
C GLU A 11 -6.51 -4.19 -20.68
N GLY A 12 -5.90 -3.09 -20.26
CA GLY A 12 -6.53 -1.78 -20.37
C GLY A 12 -5.81 -0.76 -19.52
N GLU A 13 -6.58 0.07 -18.83
CA GLU A 13 -6.07 1.26 -18.18
C GLU A 13 -6.74 1.54 -16.84
N ILE A 14 -5.97 2.21 -15.99
CA ILE A 14 -6.46 2.89 -14.79
C ILE A 14 -6.20 4.37 -15.01
N LYS A 15 -7.23 5.21 -14.82
CA LYS A 15 -7.11 6.66 -14.87
C LYS A 15 -7.17 7.23 -13.45
N ALA A 16 -6.24 8.13 -13.15
CA ALA A 16 -6.21 8.87 -11.89
C ALA A 16 -7.27 9.97 -11.92
N GLU A 17 -8.44 9.76 -11.30
CA GLU A 17 -9.49 10.80 -11.21
C GLU A 17 -9.10 11.85 -10.15
N GLN A 18 -8.31 11.44 -9.17
CA GLN A 18 -7.61 12.30 -8.22
C GLN A 18 -6.11 12.00 -8.25
N PRO A 19 -5.26 12.92 -7.73
CA PRO A 19 -3.83 12.66 -7.63
C PRO A 19 -3.55 11.35 -6.90
N LEU A 20 -2.65 10.53 -7.45
CA LEU A 20 -2.39 9.19 -6.95
C LEU A 20 -0.98 9.11 -6.33
N ALA A 21 -0.94 9.05 -5.01
CA ALA A 21 0.30 9.03 -4.23
C ALA A 21 0.61 7.64 -3.67
N THR A 22 1.89 7.37 -3.43
CA THR A 22 2.35 6.18 -2.70
C THR A 22 3.29 6.60 -1.59
N CYS A 23 3.17 5.98 -0.41
CA CYS A 23 4.08 6.23 0.70
C CYS A 23 4.89 4.98 0.99
N SER A 24 6.17 4.98 0.60
CA SER A 24 7.13 3.93 0.94
C SER A 24 8.26 4.54 1.73
N ALA A 25 8.51 3.99 2.92
CA ALA A 25 9.64 4.39 3.77
C ALA A 25 10.97 4.24 3.02
N ALA A 26 11.14 3.14 2.29
CA ALA A 26 12.36 2.91 1.49
C ALA A 26 12.55 3.95 0.38
N LEU A 27 11.45 4.38 -0.29
CA LEU A 27 11.52 5.44 -1.30
C LEU A 27 11.87 6.78 -0.66
N LYS A 28 11.25 7.09 0.48
CA LYS A 28 11.51 8.29 1.26
C LYS A 28 12.96 8.36 1.72
N GLU A 29 13.50 7.28 2.27
CA GLU A 29 14.90 7.18 2.70
C GLU A 29 15.88 7.28 1.53
N ALA A 30 15.56 6.69 0.37
CA ALA A 30 16.36 6.85 -0.84
C ALA A 30 16.38 8.31 -1.31
N GLU A 31 15.24 8.98 -1.31
CA GLU A 31 15.11 10.38 -1.70
C GLU A 31 15.87 11.32 -0.76
N GLU A 32 15.76 11.10 0.56
CA GLU A 32 16.45 11.93 1.55
C GLU A 32 17.97 11.81 1.49
N ARG A 33 18.49 10.67 1.01
CA ARG A 33 19.93 10.51 0.74
C ARG A 33 20.41 11.38 -0.43
N VAL A 34 19.54 11.70 -1.38
CA VAL A 34 19.88 12.47 -2.59
C VAL A 34 19.53 13.95 -2.43
N ARG A 35 18.31 14.26 -2.01
CA ARG A 35 17.77 15.63 -1.93
C ARG A 35 17.80 16.23 -0.52
N GLY A 36 18.25 15.48 0.47
CA GLY A 36 18.31 15.90 1.87
C GLY A 36 17.05 15.58 2.66
N LYS A 37 17.16 15.72 3.99
CA LYS A 37 16.08 15.47 4.94
C LYS A 37 14.86 16.35 4.63
N ASN A 38 13.66 15.82 4.89
CA ASN A 38 12.36 16.48 4.66
C ASN A 38 12.00 16.72 3.18
N SER A 39 12.72 16.11 2.23
CA SER A 39 12.30 16.08 0.81
C SER A 39 10.90 15.45 0.63
N PRO A 40 10.09 15.85 -0.36
CA PRO A 40 8.82 15.19 -0.60
C PRO A 40 8.98 13.69 -0.84
N THR A 41 8.08 12.86 -0.30
CA THR A 41 8.08 11.41 -0.59
C THR A 41 7.85 11.20 -2.08
N PRO A 42 8.76 10.55 -2.83
CA PRO A 42 8.66 10.50 -4.28
C PRO A 42 7.65 9.45 -4.75
N VAL A 43 7.14 9.64 -5.97
CA VAL A 43 6.32 8.62 -6.65
C VAL A 43 7.21 7.73 -7.52
N PRO A 44 7.00 6.40 -7.55
CA PRO A 44 7.77 5.48 -8.38
C PRO A 44 7.71 5.84 -9.87
N PHE A 45 8.80 5.56 -10.58
CA PHE A 45 8.92 5.80 -12.01
C PHE A 45 9.74 4.72 -12.70
N ILE A 46 9.59 4.62 -14.01
CA ILE A 46 10.45 3.84 -14.90
C ILE A 46 11.10 4.77 -15.93
N ASN A 47 12.28 4.39 -16.41
CA ASN A 47 12.92 5.04 -17.55
C ASN A 47 12.66 4.20 -18.79
N THR A 48 12.15 4.84 -19.84
CA THR A 48 11.93 4.25 -21.16
C THR A 48 12.75 4.99 -22.20
N ALA A 49 12.87 4.45 -23.42
CA ALA A 49 13.51 5.15 -24.53
C ALA A 49 12.85 6.50 -24.83
N ALA A 50 11.55 6.64 -24.55
CA ALA A 50 10.80 7.88 -24.74
C ALA A 50 10.97 8.88 -23.57
N GLY A 51 11.56 8.47 -22.45
CA GLY A 51 11.73 9.28 -21.24
C GLY A 51 11.16 8.64 -19.97
N ARG A 52 11.13 9.43 -18.88
CA ARG A 52 10.63 9.02 -17.57
C ARG A 52 9.11 8.92 -17.57
N ARG A 53 8.57 7.80 -17.11
CA ARG A 53 7.13 7.58 -16.93
C ARG A 53 6.85 7.23 -15.48
N LEU A 54 5.88 7.90 -14.86
CA LEU A 54 5.47 7.56 -13.50
C LEU A 54 4.70 6.23 -13.50
N MET A 55 4.77 5.50 -12.39
CA MET A 55 4.02 4.26 -12.23
C MET A 55 3.44 4.10 -10.83
N PHE A 56 2.26 3.52 -10.75
CA PHE A 56 1.69 3.03 -9.51
C PHE A 56 2.04 1.54 -9.33
N PRO A 57 2.66 1.14 -8.20
CA PRO A 57 3.10 -0.23 -7.98
C PRO A 57 1.98 -1.27 -8.01
N ALA A 58 2.26 -2.40 -8.65
CA ALA A 58 1.42 -3.58 -8.68
C ALA A 58 1.02 -4.06 -7.28
N THR A 59 1.92 -3.94 -6.30
CA THR A 59 1.71 -4.37 -4.91
C THR A 59 0.59 -3.57 -4.24
N GLY A 60 0.45 -2.27 -4.55
CA GLY A 60 -0.63 -1.43 -4.05
C GLY A 60 -2.00 -1.87 -4.61
N ILE A 61 -2.07 -2.11 -5.92
CA ILE A 61 -3.28 -2.59 -6.61
C ILE A 61 -3.66 -3.98 -6.08
N ARG A 62 -2.69 -4.92 -6.09
CA ARG A 62 -2.87 -6.29 -5.62
C ARG A 62 -3.35 -6.33 -4.17
N GLY A 63 -2.75 -5.53 -3.29
CA GLY A 63 -3.14 -5.46 -1.88
C GLY A 63 -4.56 -4.92 -1.67
N LYS A 64 -4.98 -3.92 -2.47
CA LYS A 64 -6.35 -3.40 -2.44
C LYS A 64 -7.36 -4.45 -2.90
N LEU A 65 -7.09 -5.14 -4.02
CA LEU A 65 -7.97 -6.20 -4.53
C LEU A 65 -8.05 -7.40 -3.57
N ARG A 66 -6.95 -7.78 -2.92
CA ARG A 66 -6.95 -8.84 -1.90
C ARG A 66 -7.89 -8.48 -0.74
N ARG A 67 -7.82 -7.25 -0.24
CA ARG A 67 -8.69 -6.76 0.83
C ARG A 67 -10.16 -6.67 0.39
N ALA A 68 -10.42 -6.23 -0.83
CA ALA A 68 -11.76 -6.22 -1.39
C ALA A 68 -12.36 -7.63 -1.45
N LEU A 69 -11.61 -8.62 -1.95
CA LEU A 69 -12.08 -10.02 -1.94
C LEU A 69 -12.29 -10.53 -0.51
N ARG A 70 -11.34 -10.28 0.40
CA ARG A 70 -11.49 -10.67 1.82
C ARG A 70 -12.80 -10.13 2.40
N ASP A 71 -13.18 -8.89 2.08
CA ASP A 71 -14.39 -8.28 2.60
C ASP A 71 -15.64 -9.01 2.09
N VAL A 72 -15.70 -9.36 0.79
CA VAL A 72 -16.76 -10.20 0.22
C VAL A 72 -16.84 -11.56 0.93
N LEU A 73 -15.71 -12.25 1.10
CA LEU A 73 -15.68 -13.56 1.75
C LEU A 73 -16.09 -13.48 3.23
N ARG A 74 -15.64 -12.43 3.94
CA ARG A 74 -16.00 -12.19 5.34
C ARG A 74 -17.49 -11.91 5.49
N GLU A 75 -18.06 -11.06 4.64
CA GLU A 75 -19.50 -10.76 4.65
C GLU A 75 -20.33 -12.02 4.42
N ASN A 76 -19.95 -12.87 3.46
CA ASN A 76 -20.58 -14.16 3.26
C ASN A 76 -20.50 -15.05 4.52
N LEU A 77 -19.35 -15.09 5.20
CA LEU A 77 -19.18 -15.87 6.43
C LEU A 77 -20.03 -15.32 7.60
N ILE A 78 -20.18 -14.00 7.72
CA ILE A 78 -21.10 -13.36 8.68
C ILE A 78 -22.53 -13.82 8.40
N LEU A 79 -22.98 -13.75 7.14
CA LEU A 79 -24.33 -14.17 6.75
C LEU A 79 -24.59 -15.65 7.04
N ARG A 80 -23.61 -16.52 6.79
CA ARG A 80 -23.72 -17.97 7.01
C ARG A 80 -23.75 -18.37 8.48
N THR A 81 -22.99 -17.67 9.32
CA THR A 81 -22.77 -18.08 10.72
C THR A 81 -23.57 -17.25 11.73
N GLY A 82 -24.06 -16.07 11.34
CA GLY A 82 -24.65 -15.09 12.24
C GLY A 82 -23.62 -14.40 13.16
N ASN A 83 -22.32 -14.69 13.03
CA ASN A 83 -21.27 -14.08 13.84
C ASN A 83 -20.71 -12.84 13.12
N GLU A 84 -20.88 -11.65 13.70
CA GLU A 84 -20.38 -10.37 13.16
C GLU A 84 -18.84 -10.29 13.07
N LYS A 85 -18.12 -11.12 13.82
CA LYS A 85 -16.65 -11.15 13.88
C LYS A 85 -16.17 -12.59 13.66
N PRO A 86 -16.32 -13.14 12.44
CA PRO A 86 -16.17 -14.57 12.23
C PRO A 86 -14.71 -15.02 12.02
N LEU A 87 -13.76 -14.08 11.93
CA LEU A 87 -12.35 -14.38 11.70
C LEU A 87 -11.54 -14.20 12.98
N SER A 88 -10.71 -15.18 13.29
CA SER A 88 -9.61 -15.05 14.24
C SER A 88 -8.54 -14.07 13.73
N LEU A 89 -7.62 -13.68 14.61
CA LEU A 89 -6.51 -12.80 14.26
C LEU A 89 -5.61 -13.39 13.15
N ASN A 90 -5.33 -14.69 13.22
CA ASN A 90 -4.47 -15.37 12.25
C ASN A 90 -5.13 -15.48 10.88
N GLU A 91 -6.43 -15.81 10.83
CA GLU A 91 -7.20 -15.82 9.59
C GLU A 91 -7.27 -14.40 8.99
N HIS A 92 -7.47 -13.38 9.82
CA HIS A 92 -7.46 -12.00 9.37
C HIS A 92 -6.11 -11.60 8.73
N TYR A 93 -4.99 -11.96 9.36
CA TYR A 93 -3.64 -11.69 8.81
C TYR A 93 -3.36 -12.49 7.55
N LEU A 94 -3.71 -13.78 7.52
CA LEU A 94 -3.59 -14.61 6.33
C LEU A 94 -4.36 -13.98 5.17
N LEU A 95 -5.64 -13.65 5.34
CA LEU A 95 -6.46 -13.11 4.25
C LEU A 95 -6.07 -11.67 3.86
N THR A 96 -5.49 -10.87 4.77
CA THR A 96 -5.15 -9.46 4.50
C THR A 96 -3.74 -9.27 3.97
N LEU A 97 -2.75 -9.95 4.54
CA LEU A 97 -1.33 -9.78 4.29
C LEU A 97 -0.71 -10.97 3.54
N GLY A 98 -1.35 -12.14 3.60
CA GLY A 98 -0.79 -13.38 3.06
C GLY A 98 0.25 -14.02 3.98
N GLY A 99 0.14 -13.83 5.30
CA GLY A 99 1.08 -14.40 6.27
C GLY A 99 0.48 -14.49 7.66
N VAL A 100 0.76 -15.55 8.41
CA VAL A 100 0.52 -15.63 9.85
C VAL A 100 1.80 -15.26 10.60
N LYS A 101 1.72 -14.43 11.65
CA LYS A 101 2.92 -14.03 12.41
C LYS A 101 3.35 -15.15 13.35
N GLY A 102 4.63 -15.54 13.28
CA GLY A 102 5.26 -16.43 14.26
C GLY A 102 5.07 -17.93 14.02
N GLY A 103 4.71 -18.35 12.80
CA GLY A 103 4.68 -19.76 12.43
C GLY A 103 6.09 -20.35 12.37
N GLU A 104 6.27 -21.54 12.96
CA GLU A 104 7.45 -22.36 12.67
C GLU A 104 7.33 -22.87 11.24
N ALA A 105 8.27 -22.46 10.38
CA ALA A 105 8.29 -22.86 8.98
C ALA A 105 8.35 -24.40 8.86
N THR A 106 7.23 -25.00 8.48
CA THR A 106 7.14 -26.43 8.21
C THR A 106 6.63 -26.61 6.80
N ASP A 107 7.53 -26.47 5.82
CA ASP A 107 7.23 -26.71 4.41
C ASP A 107 7.14 -28.24 4.15
N LYS A 108 6.10 -28.86 4.71
CA LYS A 108 5.89 -30.33 4.75
C LYS A 108 4.62 -30.78 4.05
N SER A 109 3.84 -29.86 3.46
CA SER A 109 2.60 -30.20 2.79
C SER A 109 2.81 -30.89 1.45
N SER A 110 1.92 -31.82 1.09
CA SER A 110 1.89 -32.41 -0.23
C SER A 110 1.21 -31.50 -1.27
N VAL A 111 1.51 -31.73 -2.54
CA VAL A 111 0.83 -31.05 -3.67
C VAL A 111 -0.69 -31.25 -3.64
N SER A 112 -1.17 -32.41 -3.15
CA SER A 112 -2.61 -32.68 -3.05
C SER A 112 -3.26 -31.86 -1.94
N GLN A 113 -2.60 -31.70 -0.80
CA GLN A 113 -3.09 -30.86 0.31
C GLN A 113 -3.16 -29.39 -0.13
N GLU A 114 -2.12 -28.90 -0.82
CA GLU A 114 -2.15 -27.53 -1.37
C GLU A 114 -3.32 -27.34 -2.36
N ALA A 115 -3.55 -28.31 -3.25
CA ALA A 115 -4.66 -28.26 -4.21
C ALA A 115 -6.03 -28.25 -3.52
N GLU A 116 -6.21 -29.02 -2.45
CA GLU A 116 -7.43 -29.05 -1.65
C GLU A 116 -7.67 -27.72 -0.94
N TRP A 117 -6.65 -27.18 -0.26
CA TRP A 117 -6.77 -25.88 0.41
C TRP A 117 -7.03 -24.73 -0.56
N ARG A 118 -6.44 -24.76 -1.77
CA ARG A 118 -6.73 -23.79 -2.83
C ARG A 118 -8.17 -23.88 -3.33
N LYS A 119 -8.71 -25.10 -3.47
CA LYS A 119 -10.11 -25.33 -3.82
C LYS A 119 -11.03 -24.76 -2.74
N ASN A 120 -10.64 -24.89 -1.48
CA ASN A 120 -11.46 -24.45 -0.36
C ASN A 120 -11.35 -22.95 -0.08
N ASN A 121 -10.21 -22.32 -0.43
CA ASN A 121 -9.94 -20.90 -0.20
C ASN A 121 -9.51 -20.21 -1.50
N VAL A 122 -10.47 -19.65 -2.24
CA VAL A 122 -10.20 -18.96 -3.52
C VAL A 122 -9.30 -17.74 -3.37
N LEU A 123 -9.28 -17.06 -2.20
CA LEU A 123 -8.38 -15.94 -1.96
C LEU A 123 -6.93 -16.42 -1.85
N LEU A 124 -6.68 -17.52 -1.14
CA LEU A 124 -5.37 -18.17 -1.10
C LEU A 124 -4.94 -18.60 -2.50
N SER A 125 -5.85 -19.18 -3.30
CA SER A 125 -5.49 -19.60 -4.65
C SER A 125 -5.13 -18.43 -5.58
N LEU A 126 -5.93 -17.35 -5.55
CA LEU A 126 -5.69 -16.16 -6.37
C LEU A 126 -4.43 -15.41 -5.95
N PHE A 127 -4.32 -15.07 -4.67
CA PHE A 127 -3.32 -14.14 -4.20
C PHE A 127 -2.09 -14.79 -3.59
N GLY A 128 -2.16 -16.08 -3.25
CA GLY A 128 -1.09 -16.79 -2.56
C GLY A 128 -0.91 -16.32 -1.12
N ALA A 129 0.16 -16.79 -0.49
CA ALA A 129 0.62 -16.40 0.84
C ALA A 129 2.13 -16.62 0.94
N GLY A 130 2.84 -15.70 1.61
CA GLY A 130 4.21 -15.91 2.04
C GLY A 130 4.32 -16.87 3.23
N ASP A 131 3.25 -16.99 4.02
CA ASP A 131 3.11 -17.99 5.09
C ASP A 131 1.62 -18.37 5.26
N ALA A 132 1.25 -19.57 4.81
CA ALA A 132 -0.07 -20.15 4.95
C ALA A 132 -0.14 -21.24 6.04
N GLY A 133 0.65 -21.10 7.11
CA GLY A 133 0.69 -22.08 8.19
C GLY A 133 1.34 -23.38 7.72
N PHE A 134 0.62 -24.50 7.80
CA PHE A 134 1.16 -25.82 7.44
C PHE A 134 1.60 -25.92 5.96
N LEU A 135 1.06 -25.09 5.07
CA LEU A 135 1.43 -25.07 3.65
C LEU A 135 2.68 -24.24 3.34
N GLY A 136 3.22 -23.48 4.29
CA GLY A 136 4.33 -22.56 4.03
C GLY A 136 4.00 -21.52 2.95
N MET A 137 4.90 -21.37 1.96
CA MET A 137 4.73 -20.39 0.88
C MET A 137 3.84 -20.94 -0.24
N VAL A 138 2.74 -20.25 -0.52
CA VAL A 138 1.77 -20.62 -1.57
C VAL A 138 1.77 -19.57 -2.67
N HIS A 139 2.06 -19.98 -3.91
CA HIS A 139 2.10 -19.05 -5.06
C HIS A 139 0.69 -18.66 -5.53
N GLY A 140 0.41 -17.37 -5.73
CA GLY A 140 -0.89 -16.93 -6.26
C GLY A 140 -1.01 -17.16 -7.77
N ARG A 141 -2.23 -17.45 -8.25
CA ARG A 141 -2.53 -17.57 -9.70
C ARG A 141 -2.73 -16.24 -10.40
N LEU A 142 -3.04 -15.18 -9.66
CA LEU A 142 -3.17 -13.82 -10.18
C LEU A 142 -1.80 -13.15 -10.22
N ALA A 143 -1.39 -12.67 -11.38
CA ALA A 143 -0.32 -11.70 -11.56
C ALA A 143 -0.92 -10.31 -11.83
N VAL A 144 -0.35 -9.29 -11.18
CA VAL A 144 -0.77 -7.89 -11.32
C VAL A 144 0.41 -7.09 -11.84
N GLY A 145 0.23 -6.41 -12.97
CA GLY A 145 1.22 -5.48 -13.52
C GLY A 145 1.21 -4.14 -12.79
N ASN A 146 2.35 -3.44 -12.84
CA ASN A 146 2.40 -2.02 -12.45
C ASN A 146 1.49 -1.22 -13.38
N ALA A 147 0.78 -0.22 -12.85
CA ALA A 147 0.05 0.72 -13.69
C ALA A 147 1.03 1.82 -14.10
N ILE A 148 1.35 1.93 -15.39
CA ILE A 148 2.42 2.80 -15.90
C ILE A 148 1.80 3.90 -16.75
N CYS A 149 2.12 5.17 -16.49
CA CYS A 149 1.64 6.29 -17.29
C CYS A 149 1.95 6.07 -18.77
N GLU A 150 0.95 6.25 -19.64
CA GLU A 150 1.10 6.06 -21.08
C GLU A 150 2.10 7.06 -21.68
N SER A 151 2.02 8.32 -21.25
CA SER A 151 2.91 9.39 -21.67
C SER A 151 4.05 9.62 -20.67
N VAL A 152 5.10 10.31 -21.14
CA VAL A 152 6.10 10.93 -20.25
C VAL A 152 5.36 11.89 -19.31
N SER A 153 5.70 11.83 -18.03
CA SER A 153 5.01 12.59 -17.00
C SER A 153 5.94 12.98 -15.85
N SER A 154 5.61 14.13 -15.25
CA SER A 154 6.25 14.64 -14.04
C SER A 154 5.25 14.60 -12.89
N PRO A 155 5.72 14.33 -11.66
CA PRO A 155 4.82 14.27 -10.51
C PRO A 155 4.31 15.67 -10.16
N VAL A 156 3.10 15.73 -9.62
CA VAL A 156 2.66 16.91 -8.86
C VAL A 156 3.25 16.83 -7.45
N VAL A 157 3.73 17.95 -6.92
CA VAL A 157 4.34 18.02 -5.59
C VAL A 157 3.38 18.73 -4.64
N PHE A 158 2.98 18.04 -3.58
CA PHE A 158 2.23 18.61 -2.48
C PHE A 158 3.19 19.03 -1.37
N SER A 159 3.15 20.29 -0.97
CA SER A 159 3.86 20.77 0.21
C SER A 159 3.19 20.26 1.48
N GLY A 160 3.97 19.84 2.48
CA GLY A 160 3.41 19.55 3.79
C GLY A 160 3.02 20.85 4.50
N ALA A 161 1.72 21.08 4.64
CA ALA A 161 1.18 22.19 5.40
C ALA A 161 0.79 21.69 6.80
N ARG A 162 1.65 21.96 7.79
CA ARG A 162 1.31 21.83 9.20
C ARG A 162 1.76 23.10 9.90
N THR A 163 0.86 23.70 10.65
CA THR A 163 1.13 24.86 11.49
C THR A 163 0.50 24.58 12.85
N ASP A 164 1.18 25.03 13.90
CA ASP A 164 0.65 24.98 15.25
C ASP A 164 -0.56 25.92 15.36
N ASP A 165 -1.64 25.42 15.95
CA ASP A 165 -2.91 26.14 16.00
C ASP A 165 -2.81 27.42 16.84
N LEU A 166 -2.01 27.42 17.91
CA LEU A 166 -1.77 28.60 18.75
C LEU A 166 -1.00 29.71 17.99
N TYR A 167 -0.25 29.34 16.96
CA TYR A 167 0.43 30.29 16.07
C TYR A 167 -0.51 30.81 14.97
N ARG A 168 -1.44 29.97 14.52
CA ARG A 168 -2.44 30.31 13.50
C ARG A 168 -3.53 31.21 14.06
N ASP A 169 -4.02 30.91 15.25
CA ASP A 169 -5.01 31.67 16.00
C ASP A 169 -4.50 31.90 17.42
N ARG A 170 -3.93 33.08 17.65
CA ARG A 170 -3.38 33.46 18.96
C ARG A 170 -4.44 33.57 20.04
N GLY A 171 -5.72 33.77 19.68
CA GLY A 171 -6.83 33.84 20.62
C GLY A 171 -7.08 32.52 21.35
N GLN A 172 -6.60 31.40 20.78
CA GLN A 172 -6.69 30.08 21.43
C GLN A 172 -6.00 30.02 22.79
N ILE A 173 -5.08 30.95 23.08
CA ILE A 173 -4.41 31.04 24.39
C ILE A 173 -5.40 31.34 25.52
N GLU A 174 -6.54 31.98 25.24
CA GLU A 174 -7.56 32.33 26.23
C GLU A 174 -8.28 31.10 26.80
N PHE A 175 -8.19 29.95 26.11
CA PHE A 175 -8.77 28.68 26.57
C PHE A 175 -7.80 27.83 27.40
N LEU A 176 -6.55 28.29 27.59
CA LEU A 176 -5.53 27.57 28.35
C LEU A 176 -5.47 28.07 29.79
N SER A 177 -5.14 27.17 30.71
CA SER A 177 -4.83 27.56 32.09
C SER A 177 -3.49 28.32 32.13
N ALA A 178 -3.26 29.14 33.18
CA ALA A 178 -1.98 29.82 33.35
C ALA A 178 -0.80 28.85 33.41
N ALA A 179 -0.98 27.67 34.03
CA ALA A 179 0.04 26.63 34.09
C ALA A 179 0.36 26.04 32.70
N ASP A 180 -0.65 25.86 31.84
CA ASP A 180 -0.44 25.36 30.46
C ASP A 180 0.27 26.40 29.58
N VAL A 181 -0.01 27.70 29.80
CA VAL A 181 0.68 28.79 29.11
C VAL A 181 2.16 28.84 29.51
N GLU A 182 2.46 28.70 30.81
CA GLU A 182 3.85 28.62 31.29
C GLU A 182 4.58 27.39 30.72
N ALA A 183 3.91 26.23 30.68
CA ALA A 183 4.46 25.03 30.08
C ALA A 183 4.73 25.22 28.56
N LEU A 184 3.86 25.92 27.84
CA LEU A 184 4.06 26.24 26.43
C LEU A 184 5.27 27.16 26.20
N ILE A 185 5.45 28.17 27.06
CA ILE A 185 6.61 29.07 27.01
C ILE A 185 7.90 28.27 27.23
N ALA A 186 7.94 27.45 28.29
CA ALA A 186 9.09 26.59 28.58
C ALA A 186 9.41 25.64 27.41
N GLN A 187 8.39 25.07 26.77
CA GLN A 187 8.57 24.25 25.57
C GLN A 187 9.13 25.04 24.39
N ALA A 188 8.71 26.28 24.17
CA ALA A 188 9.19 27.13 23.10
C ALA A 188 10.66 27.52 23.31
N GLU A 189 11.04 27.90 24.53
CA GLU A 189 12.41 28.22 24.93
C GLU A 189 13.33 27.01 24.81
N GLY A 190 12.94 25.86 25.36
CA GLY A 190 13.70 24.62 25.25
C GLY A 190 13.88 24.16 23.79
N ASN A 191 12.88 24.35 22.92
CA ASN A 191 13.03 24.10 21.49
C ASN A 191 14.04 25.04 20.81
N ARG A 192 14.03 26.33 21.16
CA ARG A 192 14.97 27.34 20.65
C ARG A 192 16.40 26.99 21.03
N ASP A 193 16.62 26.69 22.30
CA ASP A 193 17.95 26.42 22.85
C ASP A 193 18.51 25.09 22.30
N ALA A 194 17.67 24.04 22.25
CA ALA A 194 18.03 22.78 21.58
C ALA A 194 18.34 22.97 20.08
N SER A 195 17.67 23.91 19.39
CA SER A 195 17.94 24.22 17.98
C SER A 195 19.31 24.89 17.80
N ALA A 196 19.68 25.82 18.68
CA ALA A 196 20.99 26.47 18.69
C ALA A 196 22.12 25.46 18.88
N ILE A 197 21.99 24.55 19.86
CA ILE A 197 22.97 23.48 20.11
C ILE A 197 23.07 22.53 18.90
N LYS A 198 21.95 22.15 18.28
CA LYS A 198 21.96 21.36 17.03
C LYS A 198 22.67 22.07 15.88
N GLY A 199 22.61 23.40 15.83
CA GLY A 199 23.39 24.21 14.89
C GLY A 199 24.89 24.00 15.08
N GLN A 200 25.36 24.02 16.33
CA GLN A 200 26.76 23.77 16.69
C GLN A 200 27.19 22.33 16.36
N ILE A 201 26.36 21.32 16.68
CA ILE A 201 26.62 19.92 16.31
C ILE A 201 26.83 19.77 14.79
N ARG A 202 26.00 20.42 13.98
CA ARG A 202 26.14 20.37 12.51
C ARG A 202 27.44 21.02 12.02
N ALA A 203 27.90 22.08 12.67
CA ALA A 203 29.18 22.71 12.34
C ALA A 203 30.35 21.77 12.68
N LEU A 204 30.34 21.20 13.90
CA LEU A 204 31.36 20.24 14.34
C LEU A 204 31.36 18.95 13.52
N ASP A 205 30.21 18.45 13.06
CA ASP A 205 30.13 17.28 12.18
C ASP A 205 30.77 17.55 10.80
N LYS A 206 30.65 18.78 10.27
CA LYS A 206 31.36 19.18 9.05
C LYS A 206 32.87 19.20 9.28
N GLU A 207 33.33 19.78 10.39
CA GLU A 207 34.74 19.76 10.77
C GLU A 207 35.26 18.33 10.96
N ARG A 208 34.45 17.44 11.55
CA ARG A 208 34.81 16.03 11.78
C ARG A 208 35.00 15.29 10.47
N LYS A 209 34.12 15.54 9.49
CA LYS A 209 34.23 14.98 8.13
C LYS A 209 35.49 15.47 7.41
N ALA A 210 35.82 16.76 7.55
CA ALA A 210 37.05 17.33 7.00
C ALA A 210 38.30 16.71 7.65
N ALA A 211 38.37 16.67 8.98
CA ALA A 211 39.47 16.05 9.73
C ALA A 211 39.66 14.56 9.40
N ARG A 212 38.55 13.84 9.13
CA ARG A 212 38.60 12.45 8.66
C ARG A 212 39.19 12.32 7.25
N ALA A 213 38.88 13.24 6.35
CA ALA A 213 39.49 13.28 5.02
C ALA A 213 41.00 13.60 5.09
N GLU A 214 41.40 14.43 6.05
CA GLU A 214 42.79 14.80 6.34
C GLU A 214 43.55 13.74 7.16
N LYS A 215 42.90 12.62 7.52
CA LYS A 215 43.46 11.53 8.35
C LYS A 215 43.97 11.98 9.73
N ASN A 216 43.38 13.03 10.30
CA ASN A 216 43.71 13.51 11.64
C ASN A 216 42.87 12.78 12.71
N ALA A 217 43.38 11.64 13.20
CA ALA A 217 42.67 10.76 14.13
C ALA A 217 42.36 11.43 15.48
N ASP A 218 43.26 12.25 15.99
CA ASP A 218 43.08 12.94 17.28
C ASP A 218 41.98 13.98 17.20
N ARG A 219 41.94 14.77 16.12
CA ARG A 219 40.89 15.76 15.89
C ARG A 219 39.52 15.10 15.68
N VAL A 220 39.47 13.96 14.99
CA VAL A 220 38.22 13.18 14.84
C VAL A 220 37.69 12.70 16.19
N THR A 221 38.58 12.26 17.09
CA THR A 221 38.21 11.79 18.44
C THR A 221 37.67 12.93 19.30
N GLN A 222 38.38 14.07 19.32
CA GLN A 222 37.94 15.28 20.04
C GLN A 222 36.57 15.77 19.56
N LEU A 223 36.37 15.87 18.24
CA LEU A 223 35.11 16.32 17.67
C LEU A 223 33.97 15.33 17.93
N THR A 224 34.27 14.03 18.03
CA THR A 224 33.26 13.02 18.37
C THR A 224 32.80 13.16 19.82
N GLN A 225 33.72 13.34 20.77
CA GLN A 225 33.38 13.57 22.19
C GLN A 225 32.59 14.87 22.39
N GLU A 226 32.96 15.93 21.66
CA GLU A 226 32.24 17.21 21.73
C GLU A 226 30.82 17.09 21.17
N ILE A 227 30.64 16.36 20.06
CA ILE A 227 29.32 16.07 19.50
C ILE A 227 28.49 15.25 20.49
N GLU A 228 29.04 14.20 21.10
CA GLU A 228 28.35 13.37 22.09
C GLU A 228 27.92 14.18 23.32
N ARG A 229 28.77 15.11 23.79
CA ARG A 229 28.42 16.02 24.90
C ARG A 229 27.24 16.92 24.54
N LEU A 230 27.28 17.56 23.37
CA LEU A 230 26.21 18.44 22.90
C LEU A 230 24.91 17.64 22.60
N GLU A 231 25.01 16.38 22.17
CA GLU A 231 23.87 15.49 22.01
C GLU A 231 23.21 15.16 23.36
N ALA A 232 24.00 14.93 24.41
CA ALA A 232 23.49 14.77 25.77
C ALA A 232 22.84 16.07 26.31
N GLU A 233 23.43 17.23 26.04
CA GLU A 233 22.88 18.54 26.41
C GLU A 233 21.52 18.81 25.74
N VAL A 234 21.40 18.51 24.44
CA VAL A 234 20.12 18.57 23.72
C VAL A 234 19.06 17.67 24.36
N LYS A 235 19.45 16.49 24.84
CA LYS A 235 18.54 15.58 25.54
C LYS A 235 18.09 16.17 26.88
N GLY A 236 19.01 16.71 27.67
CA GLY A 236 18.72 17.37 28.95
C GLY A 236 17.75 18.55 28.80
N VAL A 237 18.06 19.51 27.92
CA VAL A 237 17.21 20.68 27.65
C VAL A 237 15.79 20.28 27.23
N LYS A 238 15.66 19.21 26.43
CA LYS A 238 14.36 18.72 25.99
C LYS A 238 13.57 18.03 27.10
N GLU A 239 14.24 17.26 27.96
CA GLU A 239 13.61 16.59 29.10
C GLU A 239 13.11 17.61 30.13
N GLU A 240 13.93 18.61 30.45
CA GLU A 240 13.58 19.71 31.37
C GLU A 240 12.41 20.56 30.86
N ALA A 241 12.39 20.87 29.55
CA ALA A 241 11.32 21.63 28.93
C ALA A 241 10.06 20.81 28.59
N GLY A 242 10.03 19.50 28.90
CA GLY A 242 8.92 18.61 28.53
C GLY A 242 8.73 18.41 27.01
N VAL A 243 9.74 18.75 26.21
CA VAL A 243 9.68 18.75 24.74
C VAL A 243 10.01 17.37 24.19
N LYS A 244 8.99 16.57 23.85
CA LYS A 244 9.19 15.30 23.13
C LYS A 244 9.38 15.53 21.62
N ASN A 245 8.55 16.35 21.00
CA ASN A 245 8.62 16.71 19.58
C ASN A 245 8.19 18.17 19.38
N SER A 246 8.74 18.86 18.38
CA SER A 246 8.27 20.21 18.03
C SER A 246 6.90 20.12 17.37
N VAL A 247 5.94 20.92 17.86
CA VAL A 247 4.53 20.93 17.42
C VAL A 247 4.36 21.49 16.00
N GLY A 248 5.29 22.37 15.58
CA GLY A 248 5.25 23.10 14.31
C GLY A 248 6.17 22.58 13.22
N MET A 249 6.69 21.35 13.28
CA MET A 249 7.54 20.86 12.18
C MET A 249 6.73 20.74 10.88
N PRO A 250 7.18 21.40 9.78
CA PRO A 250 6.57 21.20 8.47
C PRO A 250 6.63 19.72 8.10
N LEU A 251 5.51 19.18 7.66
CA LEU A 251 5.50 17.81 7.14
C LEU A 251 6.36 17.77 5.88
N ALA A 252 7.14 16.71 5.71
CA ALA A 252 7.71 16.42 4.42
C ALA A 252 6.53 16.22 3.45
N GLY A 253 6.50 17.01 2.37
CA GLY A 253 5.47 16.89 1.35
C GLY A 253 5.44 15.50 0.69
N TRP A 254 4.64 15.36 -0.35
CA TRP A 254 4.64 14.14 -1.16
C TRP A 254 4.47 14.45 -2.64
N GLU A 255 5.02 13.58 -3.46
CA GLU A 255 4.78 13.54 -4.89
C GLU A 255 3.60 12.61 -5.20
N ALA A 256 2.83 12.96 -6.23
CA ALA A 256 1.75 12.11 -6.73
C ALA A 256 1.76 12.08 -8.27
N ILE A 257 1.22 11.00 -8.82
CA ILE A 257 0.80 10.96 -10.22
C ILE A 257 -0.35 11.98 -10.38
N PRO A 258 -0.29 12.89 -11.37
CA PRO A 258 -1.29 13.93 -11.51
C PRO A 258 -2.68 13.36 -11.85
N ALA A 259 -3.73 14.06 -11.41
CA ALA A 259 -5.08 13.77 -11.85
C ALA A 259 -5.19 13.90 -13.39
N GLY A 260 -6.04 13.07 -13.99
CA GLY A 260 -6.18 12.91 -15.44
C GLY A 260 -5.15 11.96 -16.07
N ALA A 261 -4.11 11.53 -15.35
CA ALA A 261 -3.13 10.60 -15.91
C ALA A 261 -3.76 9.23 -16.19
N VAL A 262 -3.56 8.74 -17.42
CA VAL A 262 -3.96 7.39 -17.86
C VAL A 262 -2.76 6.46 -17.74
N MET A 263 -2.96 5.32 -17.07
CA MET A 263 -1.91 4.34 -16.80
C MET A 263 -2.29 2.98 -17.37
N LEU A 264 -1.43 2.47 -18.26
CA LEU A 264 -1.58 1.12 -18.82
C LEU A 264 -1.42 0.08 -17.71
N GLN A 265 -2.34 -0.87 -17.66
CA GLN A 265 -2.43 -1.87 -16.61
C GLN A 265 -2.82 -3.24 -17.18
N ARG A 266 -2.24 -4.29 -16.60
CA ARG A 266 -2.56 -5.68 -16.95
C ARG A 266 -2.74 -6.56 -15.73
N PHE A 267 -3.76 -7.42 -15.75
CA PHE A 267 -3.83 -8.62 -14.91
C PHE A 267 -3.63 -9.87 -15.76
N ILE A 268 -2.97 -10.88 -15.20
CA ILE A 268 -2.92 -12.22 -15.81
C ILE A 268 -3.39 -13.20 -14.75
N LEU A 269 -4.40 -13.99 -15.08
CA LEU A 269 -4.92 -15.03 -14.23
C LEU A 269 -4.54 -16.38 -14.85
N ASN A 270 -3.63 -17.10 -14.20
CA ASN A 270 -3.02 -18.31 -14.75
C ASN A 270 -3.75 -19.57 -14.32
N ASN A 271 -4.08 -20.43 -15.29
CA ASN A 271 -4.67 -21.74 -15.05
C ASN A 271 -5.84 -21.68 -14.06
N ALA A 272 -6.76 -20.75 -14.29
CA ALA A 272 -7.84 -20.45 -13.38
C ALA A 272 -9.11 -21.26 -13.67
N SER A 273 -9.80 -21.58 -12.59
CA SER A 273 -11.17 -22.05 -12.62
C SER A 273 -12.16 -20.88 -12.76
N PHE A 274 -13.44 -21.19 -12.97
CA PHE A 274 -14.49 -20.18 -13.02
C PHE A 274 -14.75 -19.53 -11.66
N GLU A 275 -14.59 -20.27 -10.56
CA GLU A 275 -14.69 -19.74 -9.20
C GLU A 275 -13.60 -18.70 -8.94
N GLU A 276 -12.38 -18.94 -9.42
CA GLU A 276 -11.25 -18.00 -9.28
C GLU A 276 -11.44 -16.76 -10.15
N LEU A 277 -11.88 -16.91 -11.40
CA LEU A 277 -12.24 -15.77 -12.24
C LEU A 277 -13.39 -14.96 -11.61
N GLY A 278 -14.42 -15.64 -11.13
CA GLY A 278 -15.58 -15.01 -10.47
C GLY A 278 -15.20 -14.29 -9.18
N ALA A 279 -14.29 -14.87 -8.39
CA ALA A 279 -13.74 -14.24 -7.19
C ALA A 279 -12.95 -12.96 -7.53
N LEU A 280 -12.16 -12.95 -8.62
CA LEU A 280 -11.51 -11.72 -9.08
C LEU A 280 -12.52 -10.66 -9.54
N LEU A 281 -13.57 -11.06 -10.26
CA LEU A 281 -14.65 -10.16 -10.66
C LEU A 281 -15.39 -9.57 -9.44
N ALA A 282 -15.65 -10.38 -8.41
CA ALA A 282 -16.24 -9.91 -7.16
C ALA A 282 -15.31 -8.98 -6.39
N ALA A 283 -13.99 -9.22 -6.42
CA ALA A 283 -13.01 -8.32 -5.83
C ALA A 283 -13.00 -6.94 -6.51
N LEU A 284 -13.10 -6.92 -7.85
CA LEU A 284 -13.19 -5.69 -8.63
C LEU A 284 -14.53 -4.97 -8.39
N ASP A 285 -15.62 -5.72 -8.28
CA ASP A 285 -16.94 -5.19 -7.94
C ASP A 285 -16.95 -4.54 -6.54
N GLN A 286 -16.43 -5.22 -5.53
CA GLN A 286 -16.28 -4.66 -4.19
C GLN A 286 -15.34 -3.44 -4.16
N PHE A 287 -14.27 -3.47 -4.95
CA PHE A 287 -13.37 -2.33 -5.10
C PHE A 287 -14.08 -1.13 -5.75
N SER A 288 -15.03 -1.36 -6.66
CA SER A 288 -15.77 -0.29 -7.37
C SER A 288 -16.65 0.57 -6.46
N LEU A 289 -17.04 0.07 -5.29
CA LEU A 289 -17.81 0.82 -4.31
C LEU A 289 -17.07 2.06 -3.79
N MET A 290 -15.74 1.95 -3.68
CA MET A 290 -14.86 3.06 -3.28
C MET A 290 -13.47 2.85 -3.91
N PRO A 291 -13.31 3.23 -5.20
CA PRO A 291 -12.14 2.85 -5.98
C PRO A 291 -10.97 3.77 -5.68
N THR A 292 -10.43 3.63 -4.48
CA THR A 292 -9.30 4.41 -3.97
C THR A 292 -8.06 3.55 -3.86
N LEU A 293 -6.97 4.03 -4.47
CA LEU A 293 -5.64 3.45 -4.44
C LEU A 293 -4.65 4.38 -3.75
N GLY A 294 -3.61 3.81 -3.18
CA GLY A 294 -2.48 4.56 -2.67
C GLY A 294 -2.71 5.18 -1.29
N ALA A 295 -1.94 6.23 -1.02
CA ALA A 295 -1.90 6.94 0.26
C ALA A 295 -2.62 8.29 0.16
N HIS A 296 -2.66 9.02 1.29
CA HIS A 296 -3.23 10.38 1.37
C HIS A 296 -4.73 10.47 1.00
N PHE A 297 -5.49 9.40 1.23
CA PHE A 297 -6.95 9.40 1.05
C PHE A 297 -7.64 10.56 1.80
N ALA A 298 -7.24 10.81 3.05
CA ALA A 298 -7.77 11.92 3.86
C ALA A 298 -7.44 13.32 3.30
N ALA A 299 -6.48 13.42 2.38
CA ALA A 299 -6.15 14.64 1.66
C ALA A 299 -6.79 14.69 0.25
N GLY A 300 -7.78 13.83 -0.02
CA GLY A 300 -8.50 13.79 -1.30
C GLY A 300 -7.68 13.18 -2.45
N CYS A 301 -6.77 12.25 -2.14
CA CYS A 301 -5.98 11.52 -3.14
C CYS A 301 -6.52 10.10 -3.39
N GLY A 302 -6.20 9.57 -4.58
CA GLY A 302 -6.25 8.14 -4.84
C GLY A 302 -7.49 7.62 -5.55
N LEU A 303 -8.51 8.44 -5.81
CA LEU A 303 -9.67 8.02 -6.60
C LEU A 303 -9.27 7.67 -8.04
N VAL A 304 -9.73 6.52 -8.52
CA VAL A 304 -9.45 6.03 -9.88
C VAL A 304 -10.70 5.53 -10.60
N SER A 305 -10.68 5.63 -11.92
CA SER A 305 -11.55 4.89 -12.84
C SER A 305 -10.71 3.85 -13.59
N ALA A 306 -11.34 2.83 -14.17
CA ALA A 306 -10.61 1.83 -14.94
C ALA A 306 -11.46 1.17 -16.03
N ARG A 307 -10.81 0.72 -17.09
CA ARG A 307 -11.42 -0.05 -18.18
C ARG A 307 -10.49 -1.18 -18.57
N TRP A 308 -10.98 -2.41 -18.59
CA TRP A 308 -10.20 -3.58 -18.98
C TRP A 308 -10.99 -4.46 -19.94
N GLU A 309 -10.41 -4.80 -21.08
CA GLU A 309 -10.89 -5.91 -21.89
C GLU A 309 -10.34 -7.23 -21.33
N VAL A 310 -11.22 -8.21 -21.19
CA VAL A 310 -10.86 -9.53 -20.66
C VAL A 310 -10.76 -10.50 -21.82
N PHE A 311 -9.63 -11.17 -21.93
CA PHE A 311 -9.36 -12.18 -22.94
C PHE A 311 -9.18 -13.54 -22.29
N LYS A 312 -9.79 -14.56 -22.87
CA LYS A 312 -9.38 -15.96 -22.68
C LYS A 312 -8.23 -16.27 -23.64
N VAL A 313 -7.17 -16.92 -23.15
CA VAL A 313 -6.09 -17.41 -24.02
C VAL A 313 -6.40 -18.85 -24.43
N SER A 314 -6.59 -19.06 -25.72
CA SER A 314 -6.91 -20.35 -26.32
C SER A 314 -5.74 -20.87 -27.16
N PRO A 315 -5.24 -22.09 -26.92
CA PRO A 315 -4.19 -22.69 -27.73
C PRO A 315 -4.53 -22.69 -29.23
N GLY A 316 -3.59 -22.27 -30.07
CA GLY A 316 -3.77 -22.19 -31.53
C GLY A 316 -4.60 -21.02 -32.03
N VAL A 317 -5.31 -20.29 -31.17
CA VAL A 317 -6.14 -19.12 -31.53
C VAL A 317 -5.56 -17.81 -30.98
N GLY A 318 -4.96 -17.85 -29.79
CA GLY A 318 -4.49 -16.64 -29.10
C GLY A 318 -5.57 -16.07 -28.17
N LYS A 319 -5.67 -14.73 -28.12
CA LYS A 319 -6.62 -14.03 -27.24
C LYS A 319 -8.02 -13.99 -27.86
N VAL A 320 -9.02 -14.45 -27.12
CA VAL A 320 -10.43 -14.37 -27.48
C VAL A 320 -11.15 -13.50 -26.45
N SER A 321 -11.69 -12.36 -26.89
CA SER A 321 -12.38 -11.42 -26.01
C SER A 321 -13.59 -12.09 -25.34
N GLN A 322 -13.73 -11.82 -24.05
CA GLN A 322 -14.86 -12.21 -23.22
C GLN A 322 -15.72 -10.99 -22.84
N GLY A 323 -15.34 -9.78 -23.26
CA GLY A 323 -16.04 -8.54 -22.93
C GLY A 323 -15.17 -7.57 -22.14
N VAL A 324 -15.76 -6.43 -21.81
CA VAL A 324 -15.08 -5.30 -21.17
C VAL A 324 -15.64 -5.05 -19.79
N LEU A 325 -14.76 -4.79 -18.84
CA LEU A 325 -15.06 -4.37 -17.50
C LEU A 325 -14.83 -2.87 -17.39
N VAL A 326 -15.83 -2.16 -16.86
CA VAL A 326 -15.75 -0.71 -16.65
C VAL A 326 -16.00 -0.42 -15.18
N LEU A 327 -15.03 0.25 -14.57
CA LEU A 327 -15.10 0.75 -13.21
C LEU A 327 -15.21 2.27 -13.29
N GLU A 328 -16.37 2.76 -12.90
CA GLU A 328 -16.66 4.18 -12.74
C GLU A 328 -16.76 4.51 -11.25
N PRO A 329 -16.10 5.58 -10.77
CA PRO A 329 -16.24 6.02 -9.39
C PRO A 329 -17.71 6.24 -9.02
N PHE A 330 -18.13 5.64 -7.91
CA PHE A 330 -19.46 5.82 -7.33
C PHE A 330 -20.64 5.35 -8.22
N SER A 331 -20.38 4.51 -9.23
CA SER A 331 -21.45 3.84 -10.00
C SER A 331 -22.19 2.77 -9.19
N GLY A 332 -21.61 2.33 -8.07
CA GLY A 332 -22.18 1.33 -7.17
C GLY A 332 -21.95 -0.13 -7.59
N ALA A 333 -21.40 -0.38 -8.78
CA ALA A 333 -21.02 -1.71 -9.26
C ALA A 333 -20.03 -1.64 -10.43
N LEU A 334 -19.31 -2.75 -10.65
CA LEU A 334 -18.52 -2.96 -11.84
C LEU A 334 -19.42 -3.30 -13.03
N THR A 335 -19.40 -2.44 -14.04
CA THR A 335 -20.12 -2.66 -15.30
C THR A 335 -19.42 -3.73 -16.13
N VAL A 336 -20.20 -4.68 -16.67
CA VAL A 336 -19.70 -5.76 -17.53
C VAL A 336 -20.38 -5.68 -18.90
N GLU A 337 -19.65 -5.14 -19.87
CA GLU A 337 -20.03 -5.03 -21.27
C GLU A 337 -19.60 -6.32 -21.98
N ALA A 338 -20.43 -7.37 -21.91
CA ALA A 338 -20.10 -8.68 -22.48
C ALA A 338 -21.28 -9.32 -23.22
N PRO A 339 -21.04 -10.11 -24.28
CA PRO A 339 -22.10 -10.89 -24.92
C PRO A 339 -22.67 -11.92 -23.95
N GLN A 340 -23.96 -12.27 -24.09
CA GLN A 340 -24.64 -13.21 -23.17
C GLN A 340 -23.92 -14.55 -22.99
N GLY A 341 -23.22 -15.04 -24.02
CA GLY A 341 -22.44 -16.28 -23.98
C GLY A 341 -21.04 -16.16 -23.35
N SER A 342 -20.68 -15.00 -22.80
CA SER A 342 -19.38 -14.75 -22.20
C SER A 342 -19.12 -15.61 -20.96
N GLU A 343 -17.89 -16.10 -20.84
CA GLU A 343 -17.43 -16.83 -19.66
C GLU A 343 -17.41 -15.96 -18.38
N LEU A 344 -17.46 -14.63 -18.50
CA LEU A 344 -17.55 -13.72 -17.35
C LEU A 344 -18.83 -13.95 -16.53
N PHE A 345 -19.96 -14.21 -17.18
CA PHE A 345 -21.23 -14.47 -16.50
C PHE A 345 -21.25 -15.85 -15.84
N LEU A 346 -20.66 -16.85 -16.50
CA LEU A 346 -20.48 -18.20 -15.94
C LEU A 346 -19.58 -18.16 -14.70
N ALA A 347 -18.50 -17.39 -14.75
CA ALA A 347 -17.57 -17.21 -13.63
C ALA A 347 -18.24 -16.54 -12.42
N ARG A 348 -19.02 -15.47 -12.64
CA ARG A 348 -19.81 -14.84 -11.57
C ARG A 348 -20.75 -15.84 -10.90
N LYS A 349 -21.47 -16.64 -11.69
CA LYS A 349 -22.37 -17.68 -11.17
C LYS A 349 -21.61 -18.75 -10.37
N ALA A 350 -20.51 -19.28 -10.91
CA ALA A 350 -19.70 -20.29 -10.24
C ALA A 350 -19.15 -19.81 -8.89
N PHE A 351 -18.73 -18.54 -8.79
CA PHE A 351 -18.29 -17.99 -7.52
C PHE A 351 -19.42 -17.85 -6.49
N GLN A 352 -20.63 -17.45 -6.92
CA GLN A 352 -21.80 -17.42 -6.02
C GLN A 352 -22.17 -18.81 -5.50
N GLU A 353 -22.12 -19.83 -6.37
CA GLU A 353 -22.31 -21.23 -5.97
C GLU A 353 -21.23 -21.70 -4.98
N TYR A 354 -19.97 -21.32 -5.22
CA TYR A 354 -18.87 -21.60 -4.29
C TYR A 354 -19.10 -20.99 -2.90
N LEU A 355 -19.58 -19.74 -2.81
CA LEU A 355 -19.84 -19.07 -1.52
C LEU A 355 -20.87 -19.83 -0.65
N GLY A 356 -21.85 -20.46 -1.29
CA GLY A 356 -22.87 -21.30 -0.64
C GLY A 356 -22.45 -22.75 -0.41
N SER A 357 -21.27 -23.16 -0.90
CA SER A 357 -20.84 -24.55 -0.84
C SER A 357 -20.15 -24.94 0.49
N GLU A 358 -20.05 -26.24 0.73
CA GLU A 358 -19.24 -26.82 1.82
C GLU A 358 -17.73 -26.67 1.60
N HIS A 359 -17.30 -26.31 0.39
CA HIS A 359 -15.88 -26.07 0.11
C HIS A 359 -15.41 -24.71 0.64
N PHE A 360 -16.30 -23.76 0.89
CA PHE A 360 -15.92 -22.43 1.38
C PHE A 360 -15.30 -22.53 2.78
N ASN A 361 -13.97 -22.36 2.86
CA ASN A 361 -13.22 -22.36 4.11
C ASN A 361 -12.14 -21.26 4.10
N LEU A 362 -12.16 -20.42 5.13
CA LEU A 362 -11.20 -19.32 5.32
C LEU A 362 -10.18 -19.58 6.42
N SER A 363 -10.20 -20.77 7.03
CA SER A 363 -9.29 -21.13 8.11
C SER A 363 -7.84 -21.11 7.64
N VAL A 364 -6.93 -20.92 8.59
CA VAL A 364 -5.50 -21.14 8.33
C VAL A 364 -5.30 -22.61 7.99
N PRO A 365 -4.58 -22.95 6.91
CA PRO A 365 -4.28 -24.33 6.59
C PRO A 365 -3.57 -25.06 7.74
N SER A 366 -4.12 -26.23 8.08
CA SER A 366 -3.63 -27.14 9.11
C SER A 366 -3.57 -28.57 8.57
N VAL A 367 -2.90 -29.46 9.33
CA VAL A 367 -2.74 -30.90 9.02
C VAL A 367 -4.08 -31.61 8.91
#